data_AF-A0A932TWM4-F1
#
_entry.id   AF-A0A932TWM4-F1
#
_cell.length_a   1.000
_cell.length_b   1.000
_cell.length_c   1.000
_cell.angle_alpha   90.00
_cell.angle_beta   90.00
_cell.angle_gamma   90.00
#
_symmetry.space_group_name_H-M   'P 1'
#
loop_
_entity.id
_entity.type
_entity.pdbx_description
1 polymer ?
#
loop_
_entity_poly.entity_id
_entity_poly.type
_entity_poly.pdbx_seq_one_letter_code
_entity_poly.pdbx_strand_id
1 'polypeptide(L)' 'ERSDICQVPPAGVIGEALLALVLAPAFLEKFGGDHIAETRRNYRAYLKTSGPRGTRASGPTVEYDDA' A
#
# COMPACT_ATOMS: atom_id res chain seq x y z
N GLU A 1 -0.80 21.21 -30.11
CA GLU A 1 -1.10 19.77 -30.04
C GLU A 1 0.11 18.99 -29.56
N ARG A 2 -0.09 17.79 -29.02
CA ARG A 2 0.99 16.91 -28.56
C ARG A 2 1.36 15.95 -29.70
N SER A 3 2.65 15.85 -30.02
CA SER A 3 3.19 15.10 -31.17
C SER A 3 4.01 13.87 -30.74
N ASP A 4 3.83 13.42 -29.50
CA ASP A 4 4.58 12.35 -28.89
C ASP A 4 4.02 10.96 -29.18
N ILE A 5 4.93 10.03 -29.48
CA ILE A 5 4.62 8.68 -30.00
C ILE A 5 4.04 7.75 -28.91
N CYS A 6 4.45 7.90 -27.64
CA CYS A 6 4.01 7.00 -26.58
C CYS A 6 3.92 7.70 -25.21
N GLN A 7 2.75 7.58 -24.56
CA GLN A 7 2.46 8.09 -23.22
C GLN A 7 2.46 7.02 -22.11
N VAL A 8 2.79 5.78 -22.45
CA VAL A 8 2.67 4.65 -21.53
C VAL A 8 3.61 4.80 -20.31
N PRO A 9 4.90 5.19 -20.45
CA PRO A 9 5.76 5.35 -19.28
C PRO A 9 5.30 6.48 -18.33
N PRO A 10 4.95 7.69 -18.81
CA PRO A 10 4.36 8.72 -17.94
C PRO A 10 3.03 8.30 -17.29
N ALA A 11 2.19 7.53 -18.00
CA ALA A 11 0.94 7.02 -17.47
C ALA A 11 1.14 6.05 -16.29
N GLY A 12 2.26 5.33 -16.24
CA GLY A 12 2.61 4.45 -15.11
C GLY A 12 2.75 5.22 -13.79
N VAL A 13 3.50 6.33 -13.80
CA VAL A 13 3.69 7.18 -12.61
C VAL A 13 2.36 7.76 -12.12
N ILE A 14 1.49 8.16 -13.05
CA ILE A 14 0.14 8.64 -12.72
C ILE A 14 -0.69 7.50 -12.12
N GLY A 15 -0.61 6.30 -12.68
CA GLY A 15 -1.30 5.11 -12.17
C GLY A 15 -0.92 4.77 -10.73
N GLU A 16 0.38 4.80 -10.41
CA GLU A 16 0.87 4.56 -9.05
C GLU A 16 0.37 5.62 -8.06
N ALA A 17 0.39 6.90 -8.45
CA ALA A 17 -0.13 7.99 -7.62
C ALA A 17 -1.64 7.84 -7.35
N LEU A 18 -2.42 7.52 -8.39
CA LEU A 18 -3.86 7.28 -8.25
C LEU A 18 -4.15 6.07 -7.37
N LEU A 19 -3.36 4.99 -7.50
CA LEU A 19 -3.48 3.83 -6.64
C LEU A 19 -3.20 4.19 -5.18
N ALA A 20 -2.15 4.96 -4.89
CA ALA A 20 -1.85 5.42 -3.54
C ALA A 20 -2.99 6.27 -2.95
N LEU A 21 -3.61 7.14 -3.75
CA LEU A 21 -4.75 7.96 -3.33
C LEU A 21 -5.99 7.13 -2.97
N VAL A 22 -6.20 5.97 -3.59
CA VAL A 22 -7.31 5.07 -3.27
C VAL A 22 -6.98 4.16 -2.09
N LEU A 23 -5.74 3.63 -2.05
CA LEU A 23 -5.33 2.69 -1.00
C LEU A 23 -5.13 3.38 0.36
N ALA A 24 -4.59 4.60 0.40
CA ALA A 24 -4.35 5.32 1.65
C ALA A 24 -5.62 5.51 2.51
N PRO A 25 -6.74 6.04 1.99
CA PRO A 25 -7.97 6.18 2.78
C PRO A 25 -8.57 4.82 3.15
N ALA A 26 -8.56 3.83 2.25
CA ALA A 26 -9.05 2.48 2.58
C ALA A 26 -8.21 1.81 3.68
N PHE A 27 -6.90 2.08 3.70
CA PHE A 27 -5.99 1.60 4.74
C PHE A 27 -6.27 2.28 6.08
N LEU A 28 -6.47 3.60 6.09
CA LEU A 28 -6.85 4.35 7.30
C LEU A 28 -8.25 4.01 7.80
N GLU A 29 -9.21 3.72 6.91
CA GLU A 29 -10.54 3.25 7.30
C GLU A 29 -10.46 1.90 8.04
N LYS A 30 -9.57 1.01 7.59
CA LYS A 30 -9.39 -0.32 8.20
C LYS A 30 -8.60 -0.28 9.52
N PHE A 31 -7.51 0.48 9.57
CA PHE A 31 -6.56 0.44 10.70
C PHE A 31 -6.66 1.64 11.64
N GLY A 32 -7.27 2.73 11.19
CA GLY A 32 -7.41 3.97 11.93
C GLY A 32 -6.08 4.59 12.36
N GLY A 33 -6.17 5.47 13.36
CA GLY A 33 -5.05 6.11 14.03
C GLY A 33 -4.82 7.55 13.56
N ASP A 34 -4.52 8.41 14.52
CA ASP A 34 -4.24 9.84 14.29
C ASP A 34 -2.73 10.10 14.09
N HIS A 35 -1.91 9.07 14.37
CA HIS A 35 -0.46 9.09 14.26
C HIS A 35 0.07 7.87 13.50
N ILE A 36 1.10 8.07 12.67
CA ILE A 36 1.66 6.99 11.85
C ILE A 36 2.15 5.79 12.68
N ALA A 37 2.68 6.04 13.88
CA ALA A 37 3.12 4.99 14.79
C ALA A 37 1.95 4.14 15.30
N GLU A 38 0.79 4.75 15.53
CA GLU A 38 -0.43 4.06 15.94
C GLU A 38 -0.98 3.19 14.82
N THR A 39 -1.16 3.76 13.62
CA THR A 39 -1.61 3.02 12.44
C THR A 39 -0.69 1.83 12.16
N ARG A 40 0.63 2.03 12.27
CA ARG A 40 1.64 0.95 12.11
C ARG A 40 1.50 -0.15 13.17
N ARG A 41 1.22 0.21 14.43
CA ARG A 41 0.96 -0.75 15.51
C ARG A 41 -0.31 -1.57 15.21
N ASN A 42 -1.40 -0.91 14.81
CA ASN A 42 -2.68 -1.53 14.52
C ASN A 42 -2.58 -2.50 13.33
N TYR A 43 -1.88 -2.10 12.27
CA TYR A 43 -1.56 -2.97 11.13
C TYR A 43 -0.77 -4.21 11.54
N ARG A 44 0.31 -4.05 12.32
CA ARG A 44 1.14 -5.18 12.79
C ARG A 44 0.34 -6.13 13.71
N ALA A 45 -0.56 -5.61 14.53
CA ALA A 45 -1.43 -6.42 15.37
C ALA A 45 -2.40 -7.27 14.54
N TYR A 46 -3.00 -6.69 13.49
CA TYR A 46 -3.88 -7.41 12.56
C TYR A 46 -3.18 -8.58 11.84
N LEU A 47 -1.92 -8.39 11.41
CA LEU A 47 -1.14 -9.46 10.79
C LEU A 47 -0.92 -10.66 11.72
N LYS A 48 -0.80 -10.41 13.04
CA LYS A 48 -0.56 -11.46 14.05
C LYS A 48 -1.81 -12.27 14.38
N THR A 49 -2.99 -11.69 14.30
CA THR A 49 -4.25 -12.36 14.68
C THR A 49 -4.88 -13.12 13.54
N SER A 50 -4.97 -12.52 12.36
CA SER A 50 -5.75 -13.06 11.24
C SER A 50 -5.24 -12.54 9.91
N GLY A 51 -3.96 -12.75 9.62
CA GLY A 51 -3.45 -12.62 8.26
C GLY A 51 -4.41 -13.27 7.25
N PRO A 52 -4.51 -12.77 6.00
CA PRO A 52 -5.54 -13.17 5.05
C PRO A 52 -5.70 -14.69 5.04
N ARG A 53 -6.85 -15.18 5.54
CA ARG A 53 -7.16 -16.61 5.56
C ARG A 53 -7.45 -17.04 4.14
N GLY A 54 -6.40 -17.40 3.40
CA GLY A 54 -6.51 -17.88 2.03
C GLY A 54 -5.46 -17.30 1.07
N THR A 55 -4.17 -17.48 1.34
CA THR A 55 -3.18 -17.63 0.27
C THR A 55 -2.21 -18.74 0.66
N ARG A 56 -2.20 -19.85 -0.08
CA ARG A 56 -1.07 -20.80 -0.05
C ARG A 56 0.09 -20.13 -0.78
N ALA A 57 0.82 -19.26 -0.07
CA ALA A 57 2.16 -18.82 -0.42
C ALA A 57 2.75 -18.17 0.83
N SER A 58 3.57 -18.93 1.55
CA SER A 58 4.60 -18.33 2.38
C SER A 58 5.53 -17.53 1.48
N GLY A 59 5.58 -16.22 1.63
CA GLY A 59 6.69 -15.42 1.12
C GLY A 59 6.38 -13.92 1.00
N PRO A 60 7.42 -13.08 1.02
CA PRO A 60 8.44 -12.97 2.05
C PRO A 60 8.04 -11.90 3.08
N THR A 61 8.59 -11.99 4.29
CA THR A 61 8.64 -10.87 5.23
C THR A 61 9.49 -9.78 4.59
N VAL A 62 8.84 -8.78 3.99
CA VAL A 62 9.54 -7.57 3.56
C VAL A 62 9.77 -6.74 4.81
N GLU A 63 10.92 -6.96 5.46
CA GLU A 63 11.53 -5.97 6.32
C GLU A 63 11.97 -4.81 5.44
N TYR A 64 11.21 -3.72 5.47
CA TYR A 64 11.79 -2.40 5.23
C TYR A 64 12.28 -1.91 6.59
N ASP A 65 13.55 -2.17 6.85
CA ASP A 65 14.27 -1.58 7.98
C ASP A 65 14.40 -0.07 7.76
N ASP A 66 14.37 0.65 8.87
CA ASP A 66 14.30 2.10 8.95
C ASP A 66 15.38 2.80 8.10
N ALA A 67 14.97 3.83 7.35
CA ALA A 67 15.82 4.94 6.91
C ALA A 67 15.35 6.21 7.63
#